data_AF-W8YP67-F1
#
_entry.id   AF-W8YP67-F1
#
_cell.length_a   1.000
_cell.length_b   1.000
_cell.length_c   1.000
_cell.angle_alpha   90.00
_cell.angle_beta   90.00
_cell.angle_gamma   90.00
#
_symmetry.space_group_name_H-M   'P 1'
#
loop_
_entity.id
_entity.type
_entity.pdbx_description
1 polymer ?
#
loop_
_entity_poly.entity_id
_entity_poly.type
_entity_poly.pdbx_seq_one_letter_code
_entity_poly.pdbx_strand_id
1 'polypeptide(L)'
;MVAAASRRLVIVADESKVVPELGPFRLPVEVVPYGWKSTRKRVEETGCSAVRRESGGEPVRTDNGNYILDCDFGDITEPGALDGKLKSLLGVVETGLFVGMADSVYVAGPDASAFFGAERRHKDLYMKIIIDKDTPASTKTTGDTARPEQDKRSEPLRTALSGKKIVLTGGGSTGHVSVNLALIPGLLADGWKIDYIGSAAGIERELIEPLDGVAYHAVSTGKLRRYIDMKNMTDAFRVVKGLAQAAALLRRLRPDVVFSKGGFVSVPVVIGAKLNRIPVIIHESDVTPGLANRIAMPFASAVCTTFPETAAYIRKGPEIVQAGALVRPELLQGDAARGRRLCGFSAGKPVLLVMGGSLGSRRINEAVREALPQLLEQYQVVHLCGKGQLPEGSPVNDGAGYRAFEYLSEELPDVLAMAELVLSRAGSNAIFELLALRKPMLLVPLTLAQSRGDQLRNAASFEQAGLCRVLQEEELTAASLLEHLSVLEEQKADYRERMADAAPADPLPLLRGIIDQAARQ
;
A
#
# COMPACT_ATOMS: atom_id res chain seq x y z
N MET A 1 -5.25 -24.64 0.47
CA MET A 1 -6.71 -24.44 0.36
C MET A 1 -7.56 -25.63 0.85
N VAL A 2 -7.19 -26.88 0.55
CA VAL A 2 -7.94 -28.08 1.03
C VAL A 2 -7.79 -28.31 2.54
N ALA A 3 -6.57 -28.20 3.08
CA ALA A 3 -6.29 -28.38 4.52
C ALA A 3 -7.05 -27.39 5.41
N ALA A 4 -7.03 -26.09 5.07
CA ALA A 4 -7.71 -25.03 5.83
C ALA A 4 -9.25 -25.10 5.80
N ALA A 5 -9.83 -25.85 4.86
CA ALA A 5 -11.27 -26.07 4.77
C ALA A 5 -11.72 -27.40 5.42
N SER A 6 -10.77 -28.20 5.90
CA SER A 6 -11.06 -29.50 6.51
C SER A 6 -11.43 -29.34 8.00
N ARG A 7 -12.37 -30.17 8.48
CA ARG A 7 -12.72 -30.22 9.92
C ARG A 7 -11.65 -30.90 10.76
N ARG A 8 -10.79 -31.69 10.12
CA ARG A 8 -9.65 -32.38 10.72
C ARG A 8 -8.52 -32.48 9.69
N LEU A 9 -7.31 -32.12 10.09
CA LEU A 9 -6.09 -32.35 9.31
C LEU A 9 -5.33 -33.54 9.90
N VAL A 10 -5.21 -34.60 9.12
CA VAL A 10 -4.44 -35.80 9.47
C VAL A 10 -3.15 -35.81 8.66
N ILE A 11 -2.00 -35.92 9.33
CA ILE A 11 -0.70 -36.09 8.68
C ILE A 11 -0.33 -37.57 8.73
N VAL A 12 0.12 -38.10 7.60
CA VAL A 12 0.71 -39.44 7.52
C VAL A 12 2.15 -39.26 7.05
N ALA A 13 3.10 -39.77 7.82
CA ALA A 13 4.52 -39.67 7.55
C ALA A 13 5.19 -41.04 7.70
N ASP A 14 6.34 -41.20 7.08
CA ASP A 14 7.22 -42.34 7.30
C ASP A 14 8.22 -42.03 8.43
N GLU A 15 8.77 -43.07 9.07
CA GLU A 15 9.68 -42.93 10.21
C GLU A 15 10.93 -42.08 9.91
N SER A 16 11.40 -42.01 8.66
CA SER A 16 12.53 -41.16 8.26
C SER A 16 12.24 -39.65 8.40
N LYS A 17 10.97 -39.28 8.60
CA LYS A 17 10.55 -37.88 8.83
C LYS A 17 10.51 -37.51 10.29
N VAL A 18 10.74 -38.45 11.20
CA VAL A 18 10.83 -38.20 12.64
C VAL A 18 12.28 -37.95 13.01
N VAL A 19 12.54 -36.83 13.67
CA VAL A 19 13.88 -36.41 14.11
C VAL A 19 13.87 -36.16 15.63
N PRO A 20 14.96 -36.49 16.33
CA PRO A 20 15.07 -36.20 17.76
C PRO A 20 15.22 -34.70 18.03
N GLU A 21 15.70 -33.93 17.05
CA GLU A 21 15.98 -32.50 17.17
C GLU A 21 15.75 -31.77 15.84
N LEU A 22 15.24 -30.54 15.93
CA LEU A 22 15.05 -29.64 14.80
C LEU A 22 16.23 -28.67 14.72
N GLY A 23 16.56 -28.22 13.51
CA GLY A 23 17.70 -27.32 13.32
C GLY A 23 18.85 -27.82 12.44
N PRO A 24 19.14 -29.14 12.33
CA PRO A 24 20.23 -29.64 11.48
C PRO A 24 20.07 -29.31 9.98
N PHE A 25 18.87 -28.91 9.55
CA PHE A 25 18.58 -28.48 8.20
C PHE A 25 17.97 -27.08 8.22
N ARG A 26 18.27 -26.29 7.18
CA ARG A 26 17.71 -24.95 7.02
C ARG A 26 16.19 -25.00 6.98
N LEU A 27 15.57 -24.17 7.81
CA LEU A 27 14.14 -23.97 7.88
C LEU A 27 13.69 -23.12 6.68
N PRO A 28 12.85 -23.64 5.77
CA PRO A 28 12.26 -22.80 4.73
C PRO A 28 11.23 -21.86 5.35
N VAL A 29 11.37 -20.57 5.11
CA VAL A 29 10.42 -19.53 5.48
C VAL A 29 9.88 -18.91 4.20
N GLU A 30 8.58 -19.04 3.96
CA GLU A 30 7.91 -18.47 2.80
C GLU A 30 7.70 -16.97 3.04
N VAL A 31 8.14 -16.13 2.11
CA VAL A 31 8.03 -14.66 2.21
C VAL A 31 7.48 -14.05 0.93
N VAL A 32 6.74 -12.96 1.07
CA VAL A 32 6.20 -12.23 -0.09
C VAL A 32 7.34 -11.74 -1.00
N PRO A 33 7.20 -11.75 -2.34
CA PRO A 33 8.27 -11.32 -3.24
C PRO A 33 8.58 -9.81 -3.14
N TYR A 34 7.60 -9.00 -2.76
CA TYR A 34 7.77 -7.57 -2.60
C TYR A 34 8.40 -7.26 -1.24
N GLY A 35 9.52 -6.54 -1.20
CA GLY A 35 10.19 -6.23 0.06
C GLY A 35 10.91 -7.39 0.74
N TRP A 36 11.05 -8.55 0.07
CA TRP A 36 11.63 -9.77 0.64
C TRP A 36 13.03 -9.59 1.28
N LYS A 37 13.84 -8.65 0.78
CA LYS A 37 15.16 -8.34 1.35
C LYS A 37 15.05 -7.69 2.74
N SER A 38 14.01 -6.90 2.99
CA SER A 38 13.71 -6.30 4.29
C SER A 38 13.16 -7.36 5.25
N THR A 39 12.21 -8.18 4.77
CA THR A 39 11.71 -9.34 5.52
C THR A 39 12.86 -10.29 5.89
N ARG A 40 13.80 -10.55 4.98
CA ARG A 40 15.00 -11.36 5.27
C ARG A 40 15.81 -10.80 6.43
N LYS A 41 16.09 -9.50 6.46
CA LYS A 41 16.82 -8.89 7.58
C LYS A 41 16.10 -9.07 8.91
N ARG A 42 14.78 -8.89 8.94
CA ARG A 42 13.96 -9.10 10.14
C ARG A 42 13.94 -10.57 10.56
N VAL A 43 13.96 -11.50 9.60
CA VAL A 43 14.12 -12.93 9.87
C VAL A 43 15.52 -13.21 10.44
N GLU A 44 16.58 -12.60 9.89
CA GLU A 44 17.95 -12.72 10.42
C GLU A 44 18.06 -12.18 11.86
N GLU A 45 17.36 -11.09 12.19
CA GLU A 45 17.23 -10.55 13.56
C GLU A 45 16.57 -11.54 14.55
N THR A 46 15.92 -12.59 14.07
CA THR A 46 15.39 -13.65 14.94
C THR A 46 16.45 -14.65 15.42
N GLY A 47 17.68 -14.54 14.93
CA GLY A 47 18.83 -15.35 15.36
C GLY A 47 19.34 -16.35 14.32
N CYS A 48 19.06 -16.15 13.02
CA CYS A 48 19.50 -17.04 11.94
C CYS A 48 20.28 -16.33 10.84
N SER A 49 20.96 -17.10 10.00
CA SER A 49 21.33 -16.64 8.66
C SER A 49 20.27 -17.06 7.64
N ALA A 50 19.90 -16.18 6.70
CA ALA A 50 18.84 -16.49 5.74
C ALA A 50 19.31 -16.26 4.30
N VAL A 51 19.13 -17.27 3.44
CA VAL A 51 19.47 -17.17 2.01
C VAL A 51 18.23 -17.43 1.18
N ARG A 52 17.96 -16.61 0.17
CA ARG A 52 16.86 -16.89 -0.76
C ARG A 52 17.17 -18.13 -1.56
N ARG A 53 16.25 -19.09 -1.56
CA ARG A 53 16.38 -20.33 -2.32
C ARG A 53 16.40 -20.05 -3.81
N GLU A 54 17.38 -20.59 -4.51
CA GLU A 54 17.58 -20.42 -5.95
C GLU A 54 17.76 -21.77 -6.65
N SER A 55 17.32 -21.85 -7.90
CA SER A 55 17.54 -22.99 -8.80
C SER A 55 17.91 -22.45 -10.18
N GLY A 56 19.10 -22.80 -10.67
CA GLY A 56 19.61 -22.27 -11.94
C GLY A 56 19.84 -20.75 -11.96
N GLY A 57 20.09 -20.13 -10.80
CA GLY A 57 20.29 -18.67 -10.66
C GLY A 57 19.00 -17.86 -10.54
N GLU A 58 17.83 -18.50 -10.64
CA GLU A 58 16.52 -17.87 -10.48
C GLU A 58 15.90 -18.21 -9.11
N PRO A 59 15.11 -17.31 -8.51
CA PRO A 59 14.46 -17.58 -7.23
C PRO A 59 13.42 -18.69 -7.37
N VAL A 60 13.49 -19.67 -6.48
CA VAL A 60 12.44 -20.68 -6.34
C VAL A 60 11.18 -20.00 -5.81
N ARG A 61 10.05 -20.28 -6.47
CA ARG A 61 8.73 -19.76 -6.09
C ARG A 61 7.84 -20.88 -5.57
N THR A 62 7.06 -20.59 -4.54
CA THR A 62 5.99 -21.49 -4.08
C THR A 62 4.82 -21.47 -5.06
N ASP A 63 3.84 -22.37 -4.89
CA ASP A 63 2.60 -22.38 -5.67
C ASP A 63 1.80 -21.07 -5.53
N ASN A 64 2.01 -20.32 -4.44
CA ASN A 64 1.43 -19.00 -4.20
C ASN A 64 2.27 -17.85 -4.81
N GLY A 65 3.36 -18.16 -5.50
CA GLY A 65 4.24 -17.19 -6.14
C GLY A 65 5.25 -16.51 -5.22
N ASN A 66 5.32 -16.90 -3.95
CA ASN A 66 6.18 -16.34 -2.91
C ASN A 66 7.61 -16.87 -3.00
N TYR A 67 8.56 -16.18 -2.38
CA TYR A 67 9.94 -16.64 -2.27
C TYR A 67 10.15 -17.51 -1.02
N ILE A 68 11.16 -18.37 -1.07
CA ILE A 68 11.58 -19.15 0.09
C ILE A 68 12.92 -18.61 0.59
N LEU A 69 12.99 -18.30 1.88
CA LEU A 69 14.25 -18.07 2.60
C LEU A 69 14.64 -19.34 3.34
N ASP A 70 15.79 -19.91 3.00
CA ASP A 70 16.41 -21.00 3.72
C ASP A 70 17.17 -20.44 4.92
N CYS A 71 16.57 -20.57 6.09
CA CYS A 71 17.01 -19.97 7.34
C CYS A 71 17.75 -21.00 8.21
N ASP A 72 18.98 -20.69 8.58
CA ASP A 72 19.84 -21.52 9.41
C ASP A 72 19.84 -21.01 10.85
N PHE A 73 19.08 -21.69 11.71
CA PHE A 73 18.91 -21.35 13.13
C PHE A 73 19.89 -22.10 14.05
N GLY A 74 20.69 -23.04 13.52
CA GLY A 74 21.25 -24.10 14.36
C GLY A 74 20.13 -24.88 15.04
N ASP A 75 20.31 -25.26 16.30
CA ASP A 75 19.35 -26.06 17.06
C ASP A 75 18.07 -25.26 17.42
N ILE A 76 16.91 -25.85 17.17
CA ILE A 76 15.59 -25.23 17.42
C ILE A 76 14.93 -25.95 18.61
N THR A 77 15.12 -25.39 19.81
CA THR A 77 14.61 -25.97 21.06
C THR A 77 13.17 -25.57 21.39
N GLU A 78 12.70 -24.43 20.90
CA GLU A 78 11.34 -23.90 21.15
C GLU A 78 10.60 -23.60 19.83
N PRO A 79 10.22 -24.62 19.05
CA PRO A 79 9.66 -24.43 17.71
C PRO A 79 8.36 -23.64 17.69
N GLY A 80 7.50 -23.77 18.71
CA GLY A 80 6.26 -22.98 18.80
C GLY A 80 6.50 -21.48 19.01
N ALA A 81 7.46 -21.13 19.86
CA ALA A 81 7.84 -19.74 20.09
C ALA A 81 8.52 -19.14 18.85
N LEU A 82 9.39 -19.92 18.20
CA LEU A 82 10.05 -19.51 16.95
C LEU A 82 9.04 -19.34 15.81
N ASP A 83 8.10 -20.27 15.62
CA ASP A 83 7.05 -20.19 14.60
C ASP A 83 6.18 -18.93 14.81
N GLY A 84 5.73 -18.68 16.05
CA GLY A 84 4.97 -17.48 16.39
C GLY A 84 5.76 -16.18 16.16
N LYS A 85 7.05 -16.15 16.53
CA LYS A 85 7.94 -15.00 16.30
C LYS A 85 8.11 -14.73 14.81
N LEU A 86 8.38 -15.75 14.00
CA LEU A 86 8.54 -15.62 12.56
C LEU A 86 7.25 -15.19 11.86
N LYS A 87 6.10 -15.78 12.21
CA LYS A 87 4.79 -15.41 11.67
C LYS A 87 4.35 -13.99 12.03
N SER A 88 4.87 -13.42 13.11
CA SER A 88 4.61 -12.02 13.47
C SER A 88 5.37 -11.01 12.60
N LEU A 89 6.36 -11.45 11.81
CA LEU A 89 7.16 -10.57 10.97
C LEU A 89 6.44 -10.21 9.68
N LEU A 90 6.36 -8.91 9.40
CA LEU A 90 5.77 -8.41 8.15
C LEU A 90 6.48 -8.99 6.92
N GLY A 91 5.70 -9.65 6.08
CA GLY A 91 6.14 -10.26 4.84
C GLY A 91 6.53 -11.73 4.95
N VAL A 92 6.55 -12.32 6.17
CA VAL A 92 6.53 -13.78 6.34
C VAL A 92 5.11 -14.27 6.11
N VAL A 93 4.96 -15.28 5.24
CA VAL A 93 3.68 -15.87 4.84
C VAL A 93 3.43 -17.17 5.58
N GLU A 94 4.45 -18.02 5.66
CA GLU A 94 4.39 -19.33 6.33
C GLU A 94 5.80 -19.78 6.73
N THR A 95 5.89 -20.67 7.72
CA THR A 95 7.15 -21.31 8.08
C THR A 95 7.08 -22.81 7.86
N GLY A 96 8.22 -23.42 7.56
CA GLY A 96 8.35 -24.87 7.47
C GLY A 96 8.19 -25.62 8.79
N LEU A 97 7.87 -24.94 9.91
CA LEU A 97 7.66 -25.59 11.21
C LEU A 97 6.25 -26.19 11.33
N PHE A 98 5.25 -25.59 10.69
CA PHE A 98 3.86 -26.07 10.63
C PHE A 98 3.23 -26.40 12.00
N VAL A 99 3.63 -25.67 13.04
CA VAL A 99 3.26 -25.96 14.44
C VAL A 99 1.74 -25.89 14.64
N GLY A 100 1.18 -26.93 15.28
CA GLY A 100 -0.22 -26.96 15.71
C GLY A 100 -1.23 -27.13 14.57
N MET A 101 -0.78 -27.51 13.37
CA MET A 101 -1.66 -27.59 12.20
C MET A 101 -2.52 -28.85 12.11
N ALA A 102 -2.09 -29.97 12.70
CA ALA A 102 -2.78 -31.25 12.54
C ALA A 102 -3.44 -31.76 13.82
N ASP A 103 -4.57 -32.44 13.62
CA ASP A 103 -5.37 -33.05 14.68
C ASP A 103 -4.84 -34.43 15.06
N SER A 104 -4.14 -35.10 14.14
CA SER A 104 -3.54 -36.42 14.36
C SER A 104 -2.37 -36.65 13.41
N VAL A 105 -1.34 -37.36 13.87
CA VAL A 105 -0.27 -37.87 13.01
C VAL A 105 -0.18 -39.38 13.09
N TYR A 106 0.02 -40.00 11.93
CA TYR A 106 0.34 -41.41 11.79
C TYR A 106 1.75 -41.53 11.23
N VAL A 107 2.63 -42.21 11.97
CA VAL A 107 3.97 -42.55 11.49
C VAL A 107 4.00 -44.03 11.12
N ALA A 108 4.32 -44.32 9.86
CA ALA A 108 4.46 -45.68 9.36
C ALA A 108 5.92 -46.14 9.47
N GLY A 109 6.13 -47.24 10.22
CA GLY A 109 7.42 -47.95 10.29
C GLY A 109 7.42 -49.25 9.46
N PRO A 110 8.58 -49.91 9.31
CA PRO A 110 8.79 -51.07 8.44
C PRO A 110 7.94 -52.30 8.78
N ASP A 111 7.44 -52.41 10.03
CA ASP A 111 6.60 -53.54 10.48
C ASP A 111 5.08 -53.25 10.44
N ALA A 112 4.65 -52.22 9.70
CA ALA A 112 3.25 -51.76 9.64
C ALA A 112 2.65 -51.33 11.01
N SER A 113 3.49 -51.11 12.03
CA SER A 113 3.08 -50.51 13.29
C SER A 113 2.81 -49.02 13.10
N ALA A 114 1.57 -48.60 13.27
CA ALA A 114 1.18 -47.19 13.30
C ALA A 114 1.30 -46.64 14.73
N PHE A 115 2.18 -45.66 14.96
CA PHE A 115 2.22 -44.94 16.22
C PHE A 115 1.08 -43.91 16.30
N PHE A 116 0.27 -43.97 17.37
CA PHE A 116 -0.81 -43.03 17.64
C PHE A 116 -0.32 -41.85 18.49
N GLY A 117 -0.16 -40.67 17.88
CA GLY A 117 0.05 -39.41 18.58
C GLY A 117 -1.26 -38.77 19.02
N ALA A 118 -2.06 -39.46 19.84
CA ALA A 118 -3.18 -38.87 20.55
C ALA A 118 -3.19 -39.45 21.98
N GLU A 119 -2.84 -38.61 22.94
CA GLU A 119 -2.68 -38.88 24.38
C GLU A 119 -1.27 -39.27 24.87
N ARG A 120 -0.62 -38.25 25.45
CA ARG A 120 0.44 -38.26 26.49
C ARG A 120 1.88 -38.68 26.12
N ARG A 121 2.74 -37.64 26.19
CA ARG A 121 4.14 -37.62 26.66
C ARG A 121 5.18 -38.37 25.81
N HIS A 122 5.63 -37.69 24.76
CA HIS A 122 7.06 -37.60 24.45
C HIS A 122 7.34 -36.13 24.11
N LYS A 123 8.07 -35.42 24.97
CA LYS A 123 8.34 -33.97 24.82
C LYS A 123 9.48 -33.66 23.85
N ASP A 124 10.14 -34.68 23.30
CA ASP A 124 11.44 -34.55 22.63
C ASP A 124 11.49 -35.26 21.26
N LEU A 125 10.35 -35.37 20.55
CA LEU A 125 10.28 -35.97 19.22
C LEU A 125 9.62 -34.99 18.24
N TYR A 126 10.40 -34.49 17.31
CA TYR A 126 9.95 -33.52 16.32
C TYR A 126 9.81 -34.21 14.96
N MET A 127 8.73 -33.95 14.24
CA MET A 127 8.63 -34.41 12.85
C MET A 127 9.13 -33.29 11.94
N LYS A 128 9.61 -33.60 10.73
CA LYS A 128 9.97 -32.59 9.70
C LYS A 128 8.78 -31.69 9.26
N ILE A 129 7.61 -31.89 9.87
CA ILE A 129 6.35 -31.14 9.82
C ILE A 129 5.76 -31.21 11.24
N ILE A 130 6.00 -30.25 12.15
CA ILE A 130 5.88 -30.50 13.61
C ILE A 130 4.46 -30.30 14.12
N ILE A 131 3.99 -31.15 15.05
CA ILE A 131 2.86 -30.88 15.94
C ILE A 131 3.35 -30.82 17.38
N ASP A 132 3.01 -29.74 18.10
CA ASP A 132 2.96 -29.75 19.56
C ASP A 132 1.71 -29.00 20.05
N LYS A 133 1.08 -29.53 21.09
CA LYS A 133 -0.17 -29.09 21.68
C LYS A 133 -0.02 -29.15 23.19
N ASP A 134 0.65 -28.15 23.78
CA ASP A 134 0.49 -27.71 25.17
C ASP A 134 1.37 -26.48 25.46
N THR A 135 0.76 -25.28 25.53
CA THR A 135 1.35 -24.13 26.21
C THR A 135 0.55 -23.90 27.51
N PRO A 136 1.17 -23.84 28.70
CA PRO A 136 0.41 -23.77 29.94
C PRO A 136 -0.26 -22.39 30.10
N ALA A 137 -1.55 -22.41 30.45
CA ALA A 137 -2.23 -21.24 30.99
C ALA A 137 -1.57 -20.81 32.31
N SER A 138 -1.31 -19.51 32.45
CA SER A 138 -0.82 -18.88 33.68
C SER A 138 -1.69 -19.28 34.88
N THR A 139 -1.09 -19.89 35.90
CA THR A 139 -1.77 -20.39 37.09
C THR A 139 -1.85 -19.34 38.20
N LYS A 140 -3.10 -19.03 38.56
CA LYS A 140 -3.70 -18.88 39.90
C LYS A 140 -2.92 -18.18 41.03
N THR A 141 -3.63 -17.26 41.67
CA THR A 141 -3.76 -17.24 43.14
C THR A 141 -5.24 -17.28 43.53
N THR A 142 -5.63 -18.38 44.16
CA THR A 142 -6.90 -18.55 44.88
C THR A 142 -6.68 -18.23 46.36
N GLY A 143 -7.50 -17.34 46.91
CA GLY A 143 -7.70 -17.18 48.35
C GLY A 143 -9.20 -17.22 48.60
N ASP A 144 -9.64 -18.27 49.27
CA ASP A 144 -11.03 -18.57 49.61
C ASP A 144 -11.43 -17.79 50.89
N THR A 145 -12.69 -17.34 50.97
CA THR A 145 -13.61 -17.44 52.12
C THR A 145 -14.68 -16.34 52.17
N ALA A 146 -15.89 -16.79 52.53
CA ALA A 146 -17.03 -16.08 53.13
C ALA A 146 -17.96 -15.22 52.25
N ARG A 147 -19.19 -15.74 52.05
CA ARG A 147 -20.44 -14.96 51.93
C ARG A 147 -20.83 -14.45 53.32
N PRO A 148 -21.45 -13.25 53.47
CA PRO A 148 -22.90 -13.14 53.23
C PRO A 148 -23.43 -11.79 52.68
N GLU A 149 -24.68 -11.88 52.23
CA GLU A 149 -25.75 -10.86 52.23
C GLU A 149 -25.80 -9.69 51.23
N GLN A 150 -26.91 -9.70 50.49
CA GLN A 150 -27.78 -8.61 50.02
C GLN A 150 -27.20 -7.18 49.97
N ASP A 151 -27.13 -6.62 48.76
CA ASP A 151 -27.66 -5.26 48.56
C ASP A 151 -28.30 -5.09 47.17
N LYS A 152 -29.45 -4.43 47.18
CA LYS A 152 -30.23 -4.01 46.03
C LYS A 152 -29.71 -2.63 45.59
N ARG A 153 -29.83 -2.34 44.29
CA ARG A 153 -29.66 -1.03 43.61
C ARG A 153 -28.25 -0.73 43.10
N SER A 154 -28.05 -1.03 41.82
CA SER A 154 -27.93 -0.03 40.75
C SER A 154 -27.35 -0.73 39.52
N GLU A 155 -28.20 -1.16 38.60
CA GLU A 155 -27.74 -1.47 37.24
C GLU A 155 -27.22 -0.17 36.61
N PRO A 156 -25.96 -0.10 36.15
CA PRO A 156 -25.62 0.91 35.16
C PRO A 156 -26.35 0.49 33.88
N LEU A 157 -27.19 1.38 33.37
CA LEU A 157 -27.77 1.26 32.03
C LEU A 157 -26.68 0.77 31.08
N ARG A 158 -26.88 -0.43 30.53
CA ARG A 158 -26.22 -0.86 29.31
C ARG A 158 -26.67 0.08 28.19
N THR A 159 -26.05 1.26 28.11
CA THR A 159 -26.03 2.05 26.89
C THR A 159 -25.42 1.14 25.84
N ALA A 160 -26.24 0.67 24.91
CA ALA A 160 -25.77 -0.04 23.73
C ALA A 160 -24.79 0.89 23.01
N LEU A 161 -23.49 0.64 23.17
CA LEU A 161 -22.46 1.17 22.29
C LEU A 161 -22.63 0.49 20.94
N SER A 162 -23.61 0.93 20.16
CA SER A 162 -23.61 0.68 18.72
C SER A 162 -22.48 1.55 18.15
N GLY A 163 -21.26 1.00 18.11
CA GLY A 163 -20.12 1.67 17.50
C GLY A 163 -20.42 2.10 16.06
N LYS A 164 -19.93 3.27 15.65
CA LYS A 164 -20.10 3.81 14.30
C LYS A 164 -19.50 2.84 13.27
N LYS A 165 -20.15 2.68 12.12
CA LYS A 165 -19.74 1.77 11.05
C LYS A 165 -19.51 2.52 9.76
N ILE A 166 -18.35 2.31 9.15
CA ILE A 166 -18.01 2.90 7.87
C ILE A 166 -17.64 1.81 6.88
N VAL A 167 -18.08 1.98 5.63
CA VAL A 167 -17.53 1.25 4.50
C VAL A 167 -16.58 2.14 3.72
N LEU A 168 -15.33 1.70 3.58
CA LEU A 168 -14.34 2.31 2.70
C LEU A 168 -14.34 1.58 1.35
N THR A 169 -14.17 2.32 0.26
CA THR A 169 -13.98 1.72 -1.06
C THR A 169 -13.03 2.55 -1.92
N GLY A 170 -12.34 1.84 -2.81
CA GLY A 170 -11.39 2.41 -3.74
C GLY A 170 -10.47 1.33 -4.28
N GLY A 171 -9.99 1.44 -5.52
CA GLY A 171 -9.14 0.37 -6.05
C GLY A 171 -8.68 0.52 -7.49
N GLY A 172 -7.92 -0.48 -7.92
CA GLY A 172 -7.29 -0.54 -9.26
C GLY A 172 -5.92 0.15 -9.36
N SER A 173 -5.57 1.02 -8.43
CA SER A 173 -4.21 1.58 -8.28
C SER A 173 -3.97 2.04 -6.85
N THR A 174 -2.71 2.18 -6.44
CA THR A 174 -2.34 2.69 -5.11
C THR A 174 -2.95 4.06 -4.81
N GLY A 175 -3.03 4.97 -5.80
CA GLY A 175 -3.61 6.31 -5.62
C GLY A 175 -5.13 6.31 -5.33
N HIS A 176 -5.84 5.24 -5.71
CA HIS A 176 -7.26 5.07 -5.33
C HIS A 176 -7.45 4.41 -3.96
N VAL A 177 -6.36 4.06 -3.27
CA VAL A 177 -6.37 3.37 -1.97
C VAL A 177 -5.68 4.22 -0.89
N SER A 178 -4.75 5.10 -1.28
CA SER A 178 -3.88 5.85 -0.36
C SER A 178 -4.62 6.68 0.70
N VAL A 179 -5.69 7.40 0.33
CA VAL A 179 -6.46 8.19 1.29
C VAL A 179 -7.19 7.29 2.29
N ASN A 180 -7.68 6.13 1.86
CA ASN A 180 -8.30 5.17 2.76
C ASN A 180 -7.27 4.64 3.77
N LEU A 181 -6.06 4.30 3.32
CA LEU A 181 -4.97 3.85 4.19
C LEU A 181 -4.62 4.89 5.28
N ALA A 182 -4.62 6.17 4.93
CA ALA A 182 -4.33 7.24 5.88
C ALA A 182 -5.51 7.55 6.83
N LEU A 183 -6.76 7.33 6.38
CA LEU A 183 -7.94 7.50 7.24
C LEU A 183 -8.11 6.38 8.26
N ILE A 184 -7.75 5.14 7.91
CA ILE A 184 -8.00 3.94 8.73
C ILE A 184 -7.49 4.08 10.18
N PRO A 185 -6.22 4.45 10.45
CA PRO A 185 -5.72 4.55 11.81
C PRO A 185 -6.51 5.54 12.67
N GLY A 186 -6.84 6.72 12.10
CA GLY A 186 -7.62 7.74 12.80
C GLY A 186 -9.07 7.29 13.07
N LEU A 187 -9.70 6.61 12.11
CA LEU A 187 -11.05 6.07 12.27
C LEU A 187 -11.10 4.94 13.30
N LEU A 188 -10.11 4.03 13.31
CA LEU A 188 -10.01 2.99 14.33
C LEU A 188 -9.82 3.58 15.74
N ALA A 189 -8.96 4.60 15.87
CA ALA A 189 -8.76 5.31 17.13
C ALA A 189 -10.04 6.01 17.63
N ASP A 190 -10.89 6.47 16.71
CA ASP A 190 -12.21 7.05 17.00
C ASP A 190 -13.29 5.99 17.31
N GLY A 191 -12.94 4.70 17.30
CA GLY A 191 -13.85 3.59 17.61
C GLY A 191 -14.77 3.19 16.45
N TRP A 192 -14.43 3.54 15.21
CA TRP A 192 -15.18 3.07 14.05
C TRP A 192 -14.93 1.59 13.78
N LYS A 193 -16.00 0.87 13.46
CA LYS A 193 -15.89 -0.42 12.78
C LYS A 193 -15.75 -0.19 11.28
N ILE A 194 -14.68 -0.70 10.70
CA ILE A 194 -14.33 -0.47 9.30
C ILE A 194 -14.51 -1.75 8.49
N ASP A 195 -15.33 -1.65 7.46
CA ASP A 195 -15.44 -2.64 6.39
C ASP A 195 -14.85 -2.02 5.10
N TYR A 196 -14.09 -2.79 4.32
CA TYR A 196 -13.59 -2.35 3.02
C TYR A 196 -14.24 -3.16 1.91
N ILE A 197 -14.80 -2.51 0.89
CA ILE A 197 -15.33 -3.19 -0.30
C ILE A 197 -14.43 -2.90 -1.49
N GLY A 198 -13.79 -3.96 -2.01
CA GLY A 198 -12.83 -3.91 -3.11
C GLY A 198 -12.97 -5.10 -4.07
N SER A 199 -12.07 -5.21 -5.05
CA SER A 199 -12.09 -6.33 -6.01
C SER A 199 -11.40 -7.56 -5.44
N ALA A 200 -11.70 -8.74 -5.99
CA ALA A 200 -11.15 -10.00 -5.48
C ALA A 200 -9.62 -10.15 -5.64
N ALA A 201 -9.02 -9.43 -6.59
CA ALA A 201 -7.61 -9.58 -6.98
C ALA A 201 -6.95 -8.24 -7.34
N GLY A 202 -7.49 -7.13 -6.82
CA GLY A 202 -6.93 -5.80 -7.03
C GLY A 202 -5.89 -5.45 -5.97
N ILE A 203 -5.04 -4.48 -6.29
CA ILE A 203 -4.01 -3.96 -5.38
C ILE A 203 -4.60 -3.48 -4.05
N GLU A 204 -5.85 -3.01 -4.03
CA GLU A 204 -6.54 -2.64 -2.81
C GLU A 204 -6.70 -3.79 -1.82
N ARG A 205 -6.78 -5.05 -2.29
CA ARG A 205 -6.84 -6.23 -1.43
C ARG A 205 -5.51 -6.43 -0.71
N GLU A 206 -4.43 -6.41 -1.47
CA GLU A 206 -3.06 -6.58 -0.97
C GLU A 206 -2.68 -5.51 0.05
N LEU A 207 -3.18 -4.27 -0.13
CA LEU A 207 -2.89 -3.15 0.76
C LEU A 207 -3.78 -3.11 2.01
N ILE A 208 -5.00 -3.66 1.96
CA ILE A 208 -6.00 -3.52 3.03
C ILE A 208 -6.13 -4.79 3.88
N GLU A 209 -6.09 -5.99 3.30
CA GLU A 209 -6.23 -7.25 4.07
C GLU A 209 -5.19 -7.42 5.20
N PRO A 210 -3.94 -6.95 5.05
CA PRO A 210 -2.97 -7.03 6.15
C PRO A 210 -3.24 -6.07 7.32
N LEU A 211 -4.21 -5.15 7.21
CA LEU A 211 -4.48 -4.16 8.25
C LEU A 211 -5.44 -4.72 9.31
N ASP A 212 -4.97 -4.71 10.56
CA ASP A 212 -5.81 -5.07 11.71
C ASP A 212 -7.01 -4.11 11.86
N GLY A 213 -8.16 -4.67 12.23
CA GLY A 213 -9.39 -3.90 12.46
C GLY A 213 -10.19 -3.54 11.21
N VAL A 214 -9.78 -4.01 10.01
CA VAL A 214 -10.50 -3.78 8.75
C VAL A 214 -10.98 -5.08 8.14
N ALA A 215 -12.29 -5.25 7.97
CA ALA A 215 -12.86 -6.42 7.30
C ALA A 215 -12.95 -6.22 5.78
N TYR A 216 -12.24 -7.02 4.99
CA TYR A 216 -12.26 -6.92 3.53
C TYR A 216 -13.39 -7.76 2.90
N HIS A 217 -14.15 -7.16 1.99
CA HIS A 217 -15.22 -7.81 1.22
C HIS A 217 -14.97 -7.66 -0.27
N ALA A 218 -14.78 -8.77 -0.96
CA ALA A 218 -14.60 -8.78 -2.41
C ALA A 218 -15.94 -8.71 -3.15
N VAL A 219 -16.03 -7.86 -4.17
CA VAL A 219 -17.14 -7.82 -5.14
C VAL A 219 -16.64 -8.05 -6.56
N SER A 220 -17.54 -8.54 -7.42
CA SER A 220 -17.28 -8.62 -8.85
C SER A 220 -17.12 -7.22 -9.44
N THR A 221 -16.03 -6.99 -10.15
CA THR A 221 -15.76 -5.71 -10.82
C THR A 221 -15.54 -5.93 -12.31
N GLY A 222 -16.27 -5.23 -13.16
CA GLY A 222 -15.91 -5.10 -14.57
C GLY A 222 -14.79 -4.07 -14.76
N LYS A 223 -13.98 -4.20 -15.81
CA LYS A 223 -13.11 -3.12 -16.29
C LYS A 223 -13.83 -2.50 -17.49
N LEU A 224 -14.41 -1.31 -17.37
CA LEU A 224 -15.03 -0.65 -18.52
C LEU A 224 -13.91 -0.18 -19.47
N ARG A 225 -13.56 -1.03 -20.44
CA ARG A 225 -12.50 -0.75 -21.41
C ARG A 225 -12.99 0.30 -22.41
N ARG A 226 -12.08 1.20 -22.82
CA ARG A 226 -12.37 2.34 -23.71
C ARG A 226 -12.71 1.92 -25.16
N TYR A 227 -12.36 0.68 -25.54
CA TYR A 227 -12.61 0.10 -26.85
C TYR A 227 -13.83 -0.83 -26.80
N ILE A 228 -14.62 -0.86 -27.87
CA ILE A 228 -15.70 -1.84 -28.07
C ILE A 228 -15.03 -3.20 -28.31
N ASP A 229 -14.75 -3.92 -27.23
CA ASP A 229 -14.24 -5.29 -27.23
C ASP A 229 -15.43 -6.23 -26.92
N MET A 230 -15.44 -7.45 -27.47
CA MET A 230 -16.45 -8.48 -27.16
C MET A 230 -16.55 -8.76 -25.65
N LYS A 231 -15.49 -8.45 -24.90
CA LYS A 231 -15.43 -8.49 -23.43
C LYS A 231 -16.35 -7.46 -22.74
N ASN A 232 -16.83 -6.44 -23.44
CA ASN A 232 -17.73 -5.42 -22.88
C ASN A 232 -19.11 -5.97 -22.50
N MET A 233 -19.63 -6.99 -23.18
CA MET A 233 -20.87 -7.65 -22.77
C MET A 233 -20.68 -8.38 -21.43
N THR A 234 -19.60 -9.17 -21.29
CA THR A 234 -19.29 -9.85 -20.02
C THR A 234 -18.98 -8.88 -18.88
N ASP A 235 -18.37 -7.74 -19.20
CA ASP A 235 -18.05 -6.71 -18.20
C ASP A 235 -19.31 -5.94 -17.76
N ALA A 236 -20.31 -5.75 -18.63
CA ALA A 236 -21.62 -5.23 -18.22
C ALA A 236 -22.33 -6.17 -17.22
N PHE A 237 -22.35 -7.48 -17.49
CA PHE A 237 -22.88 -8.47 -16.53
C PHE A 237 -22.10 -8.48 -15.21
N ARG A 238 -20.77 -8.32 -15.25
CA ARG A 238 -19.94 -8.21 -14.04
C ARG A 238 -20.23 -6.94 -13.25
N VAL A 239 -20.54 -5.82 -13.90
CA VAL A 239 -20.95 -4.57 -13.25
C VAL A 239 -22.31 -4.74 -12.58
N VAL A 240 -23.30 -5.33 -13.26
CA VAL A 240 -24.62 -5.61 -12.68
C VAL A 240 -24.51 -6.58 -11.50
N LYS A 241 -23.74 -7.66 -11.64
CA LYS A 241 -23.45 -8.60 -10.56
C LYS A 241 -22.75 -7.90 -9.39
N GLY A 242 -21.73 -7.07 -9.67
CA GLY A 242 -21.01 -6.29 -8.68
C GLY A 242 -21.93 -5.34 -7.91
N LEU A 243 -22.85 -4.68 -8.61
CA LEU A 243 -23.86 -3.82 -8.00
C LEU A 243 -24.80 -4.61 -7.08
N ALA A 244 -25.32 -5.75 -7.52
CA ALA A 244 -26.19 -6.59 -6.70
C ALA A 244 -25.45 -7.09 -5.44
N GLN A 245 -24.18 -7.52 -5.59
CA GLN A 245 -23.33 -7.94 -4.48
C GLN A 245 -23.08 -6.79 -3.50
N ALA A 246 -22.69 -5.62 -3.99
CA ALA A 246 -22.42 -4.45 -3.16
C ALA A 246 -23.69 -3.98 -2.42
N ALA A 247 -24.83 -3.91 -3.11
CA ALA A 247 -26.09 -3.53 -2.49
C ALA A 247 -26.56 -4.52 -1.40
N ALA A 248 -26.37 -5.84 -1.63
CA ALA A 248 -26.67 -6.87 -0.64
C ALA A 248 -25.71 -6.81 0.57
N LEU A 249 -24.42 -6.61 0.32
CA LEU A 249 -23.41 -6.43 1.37
C LEU A 249 -23.72 -5.20 2.23
N LEU A 250 -23.98 -4.06 1.62
CA LEU A 250 -24.31 -2.82 2.33
C LEU A 250 -25.60 -2.95 3.15
N ARG A 251 -26.61 -3.66 2.65
CA ARG A 251 -27.83 -3.98 3.39
C ARG A 251 -27.57 -4.86 4.62
N ARG A 252 -26.59 -5.77 4.53
CA ARG A 252 -26.19 -6.66 5.63
C ARG A 252 -25.34 -5.91 6.66
N LEU A 253 -24.34 -5.15 6.20
CA LEU A 253 -23.39 -4.44 7.04
C LEU A 253 -24.04 -3.26 7.77
N ARG A 254 -25.00 -2.58 7.11
CA ARG A 254 -25.67 -1.36 7.56
C ARG A 254 -24.66 -0.32 8.07
N PRO A 255 -23.71 0.12 7.22
CA PRO A 255 -22.81 1.20 7.60
C PRO A 255 -23.58 2.51 7.70
N ASP A 256 -23.10 3.39 8.57
CA ASP A 256 -23.64 4.74 8.74
C ASP A 256 -23.20 5.66 7.59
N VAL A 257 -22.05 5.36 6.97
CA VAL A 257 -21.52 6.13 5.84
C VAL A 257 -20.61 5.28 4.95
N VAL A 258 -20.53 5.65 3.67
CA VAL A 258 -19.54 5.12 2.72
C VAL A 258 -18.57 6.22 2.31
N PHE A 259 -17.27 5.95 2.40
CA PHE A 259 -16.24 6.82 1.82
C PHE A 259 -15.61 6.15 0.60
N SER A 260 -15.60 6.85 -0.53
CA SER A 260 -15.13 6.37 -1.82
C SER A 260 -13.98 7.22 -2.34
N LYS A 261 -12.80 6.62 -2.47
CA LYS A 261 -11.63 7.28 -3.09
C LYS A 261 -11.59 7.14 -4.63
N GLY A 262 -12.57 6.45 -5.22
CA GLY A 262 -12.70 6.28 -6.67
C GLY A 262 -12.15 4.95 -7.20
N GLY A 263 -11.96 4.84 -8.51
CA GLY A 263 -11.65 3.57 -9.17
C GLY A 263 -12.89 2.76 -9.50
N PHE A 264 -12.80 1.83 -10.47
CA PHE A 264 -13.99 1.17 -11.02
C PHE A 264 -14.78 0.32 -10.02
N VAL A 265 -14.12 -0.20 -8.98
CA VAL A 265 -14.79 -0.93 -7.91
C VAL A 265 -15.73 -0.06 -7.08
N SER A 266 -15.44 1.24 -6.96
CA SER A 266 -16.27 2.13 -6.15
C SER A 266 -17.63 2.40 -6.77
N VAL A 267 -17.77 2.32 -8.11
CA VAL A 267 -19.01 2.60 -8.82
C VAL A 267 -20.18 1.73 -8.32
N PRO A 268 -20.12 0.38 -8.36
CA PRO A 268 -21.20 -0.45 -7.84
C PRO A 268 -21.43 -0.27 -6.33
N VAL A 269 -20.39 0.07 -5.55
CA VAL A 269 -20.50 0.31 -4.11
C VAL A 269 -21.28 1.59 -3.83
N VAL A 270 -20.93 2.70 -4.48
CA VAL A 270 -21.60 4.00 -4.33
C VAL A 270 -23.06 3.92 -4.78
N ILE A 271 -23.34 3.29 -5.92
CA ILE A 271 -24.73 3.09 -6.37
C ILE A 271 -25.48 2.19 -5.39
N GLY A 272 -24.86 1.10 -4.91
CA GLY A 272 -25.43 0.22 -3.91
C GLY A 272 -25.73 0.91 -2.57
N ALA A 273 -24.91 1.90 -2.18
CA ALA A 273 -25.13 2.72 -1.00
C ALA A 273 -26.36 3.60 -1.15
N LYS A 274 -26.50 4.27 -2.30
CA LYS A 274 -27.69 5.05 -2.63
C LYS A 274 -28.98 4.22 -2.58
N LEU A 275 -28.96 3.01 -3.14
CA LEU A 275 -30.11 2.09 -3.11
C LEU A 275 -30.51 1.66 -1.68
N ASN A 276 -29.56 1.70 -0.75
CA ASN A 276 -29.79 1.42 0.67
C ASN A 276 -29.94 2.69 1.52
N ARG A 277 -30.00 3.88 0.89
CA ARG A 277 -30.11 5.19 1.56
C ARG A 277 -28.96 5.48 2.53
N ILE A 278 -27.76 5.00 2.22
CA ILE A 278 -26.53 5.26 2.99
C ILE A 278 -25.85 6.49 2.39
N PRO A 279 -25.46 7.51 3.19
CA PRO A 279 -24.74 8.68 2.70
C PRO A 279 -23.37 8.29 2.17
N VAL A 280 -22.95 8.97 1.09
CA VAL A 280 -21.69 8.68 0.40
C VAL A 280 -20.85 9.94 0.32
N ILE A 281 -19.58 9.84 0.73
CA ILE A 281 -18.56 10.85 0.53
C ILE A 281 -17.61 10.35 -0.55
N ILE A 282 -17.37 11.15 -1.58
CA ILE A 282 -16.39 10.86 -2.63
C ILE A 282 -15.18 11.77 -2.47
N HIS A 283 -13.98 11.26 -2.71
CA HIS A 283 -12.77 12.08 -2.85
C HIS A 283 -12.27 12.08 -4.31
N GLU A 284 -12.03 13.27 -4.86
CA GLU A 284 -11.44 13.49 -6.19
C GLU A 284 -10.08 14.16 -6.07
N SER A 285 -9.06 13.52 -6.65
CA SER A 285 -7.65 13.94 -6.53
C SER A 285 -7.18 14.81 -7.68
N ASP A 286 -7.76 14.68 -8.88
CA ASP A 286 -7.35 15.42 -10.06
C ASP A 286 -8.34 16.56 -10.37
N VAL A 287 -7.89 17.59 -11.09
CA VAL A 287 -8.75 18.68 -11.56
C VAL A 287 -9.96 18.15 -12.34
N THR A 288 -9.75 17.14 -13.19
CA THR A 288 -10.84 16.49 -13.94
C THR A 288 -11.26 15.18 -13.32
N PRO A 289 -12.55 15.03 -12.93
CA PRO A 289 -13.02 13.82 -12.30
C PRO A 289 -12.83 12.55 -13.13
N GLY A 290 -12.32 11.49 -12.49
CA GLY A 290 -12.18 10.12 -13.05
C GLY A 290 -13.48 9.62 -13.70
N LEU A 291 -13.43 8.69 -14.67
CA LEU A 291 -14.69 8.12 -15.21
C LEU A 291 -15.54 7.48 -14.11
N ALA A 292 -14.91 6.73 -13.19
CA ALA A 292 -15.60 6.15 -12.04
C ALA A 292 -16.28 7.23 -11.17
N ASN A 293 -15.54 8.27 -10.80
CA ASN A 293 -16.07 9.37 -10.00
C ASN A 293 -17.15 10.16 -10.75
N ARG A 294 -17.03 10.41 -12.06
CA ARG A 294 -18.09 11.03 -12.86
C ARG A 294 -19.40 10.24 -12.85
N ILE A 295 -19.32 8.91 -12.85
CA ILE A 295 -20.51 8.05 -12.74
C ILE A 295 -21.05 8.06 -11.31
N ALA A 296 -20.19 8.08 -10.30
CA ALA A 296 -20.55 7.95 -8.89
C ALA A 296 -21.04 9.26 -8.24
N MET A 297 -20.52 10.43 -8.65
CA MET A 297 -20.79 11.76 -8.07
C MET A 297 -22.28 12.12 -7.94
N PRO A 298 -23.17 11.82 -8.92
CA PRO A 298 -24.60 12.09 -8.77
C PRO A 298 -25.28 11.35 -7.61
N PHE A 299 -24.64 10.31 -7.08
CA PHE A 299 -25.15 9.52 -5.95
C PHE A 299 -24.52 9.90 -4.61
N ALA A 300 -23.54 10.82 -4.61
CA ALA A 300 -22.85 11.27 -3.41
C ALA A 300 -23.66 12.30 -2.62
N SER A 301 -23.47 12.30 -1.31
CA SER A 301 -23.91 13.37 -0.41
C SER A 301 -22.90 14.52 -0.41
N ALA A 302 -21.60 14.19 -0.45
CA ALA A 302 -20.52 15.16 -0.52
C ALA A 302 -19.38 14.69 -1.43
N VAL A 303 -18.67 15.65 -2.02
CA VAL A 303 -17.47 15.44 -2.83
C VAL A 303 -16.34 16.30 -2.28
N CYS A 304 -15.34 15.64 -1.72
CA CYS A 304 -14.08 16.21 -1.29
C CYS A 304 -13.15 16.38 -2.50
N THR A 305 -12.75 17.60 -2.81
CA THR A 305 -11.89 17.91 -3.96
C THR A 305 -10.51 18.34 -3.50
N THR A 306 -9.47 17.87 -4.19
CA THR A 306 -8.10 18.34 -3.99
C THR A 306 -7.86 19.71 -4.65
N PHE A 307 -8.34 19.91 -5.87
CA PHE A 307 -8.20 21.15 -6.61
C PHE A 307 -9.49 21.98 -6.56
N PRO A 308 -9.42 23.32 -6.38
CA PRO A 308 -10.61 24.17 -6.37
C PRO A 308 -11.37 24.14 -7.69
N GLU A 309 -10.67 24.04 -8.83
CA GLU A 309 -11.23 24.01 -10.18
C GLU A 309 -12.09 22.76 -10.45
N THR A 310 -11.89 21.70 -9.66
CA THR A 310 -12.70 20.46 -9.75
C THR A 310 -14.19 20.74 -9.58
N ALA A 311 -14.54 21.77 -8.80
CA ALA A 311 -15.93 22.16 -8.55
C ALA A 311 -16.72 22.44 -9.84
N ALA A 312 -16.07 22.95 -10.89
CA ALA A 312 -16.71 23.24 -12.17
C ALA A 312 -17.21 21.97 -12.90
N TYR A 313 -16.70 20.79 -12.54
CA TYR A 313 -17.10 19.51 -13.13
C TYR A 313 -18.21 18.80 -12.35
N ILE A 314 -18.55 19.29 -11.16
CA ILE A 314 -19.53 18.67 -10.28
C ILE A 314 -20.89 19.32 -10.52
N ARG A 315 -21.87 18.52 -10.96
CA ARG A 315 -23.25 19.01 -11.17
C ARG A 315 -23.95 19.27 -9.83
N LYS A 316 -25.04 20.03 -9.85
CA LYS A 316 -25.90 20.27 -8.66
C LYS A 316 -26.30 18.93 -8.02
N GLY A 317 -26.13 18.82 -6.71
CA GLY A 317 -26.48 17.61 -5.94
C GLY A 317 -25.66 17.49 -4.66
N PRO A 318 -24.42 16.98 -4.74
CA PRO A 318 -23.56 16.83 -3.57
C PRO A 318 -23.03 18.17 -3.06
N GLU A 319 -22.76 18.24 -1.75
CA GLU A 319 -21.93 19.28 -1.15
C GLU A 319 -20.49 19.17 -1.70
N ILE A 320 -19.85 20.30 -2.01
CA ILE A 320 -18.47 20.33 -2.50
C ILE A 320 -17.59 20.85 -1.37
N VAL A 321 -16.61 20.06 -0.95
CA VAL A 321 -15.67 20.44 0.12
C VAL A 321 -14.25 20.42 -0.41
N GLN A 322 -13.54 21.53 -0.30
CA GLN A 322 -12.13 21.60 -0.69
C GLN A 322 -11.28 20.99 0.44
N ALA A 323 -10.91 19.72 0.27
CA ALA A 323 -10.13 18.99 1.26
C ALA A 323 -8.62 19.22 1.10
N GLY A 324 -8.17 19.47 -0.13
CA GLY A 324 -6.74 19.52 -0.46
C GLY A 324 -6.17 18.13 -0.74
N ALA A 325 -4.85 18.01 -0.69
CA ALA A 325 -4.13 16.78 -0.99
C ALA A 325 -3.57 16.14 0.27
N LEU A 326 -3.61 14.81 0.31
CA LEU A 326 -2.95 14.04 1.35
C LEU A 326 -1.47 13.88 0.99
N VAL A 327 -0.60 14.33 1.90
CA VAL A 327 0.84 14.16 1.80
C VAL A 327 1.30 13.12 2.81
N ARG A 328 2.17 12.22 2.36
CA ARG A 328 2.79 11.18 3.19
C ARG A 328 3.68 11.81 4.27
N PRO A 329 3.39 11.63 5.58
CA PRO A 329 4.16 12.26 6.66
C PRO A 329 5.65 11.90 6.63
N GLU A 330 5.99 10.69 6.19
CA GLU A 330 7.37 10.20 6.09
C GLU A 330 8.23 11.02 5.11
N LEU A 331 7.62 11.66 4.11
CA LEU A 331 8.36 12.51 3.16
C LEU A 331 8.93 13.76 3.84
N LEU A 332 8.30 14.25 4.90
CA LEU A 332 8.74 15.42 5.67
C LEU A 332 9.93 15.09 6.59
N GLN A 333 10.29 13.81 6.74
CA GLN A 333 11.31 13.33 7.69
C GLN A 333 12.65 12.98 6.99
N GLY A 334 12.79 13.35 5.72
CA GLY A 334 14.00 13.09 4.95
C GLY A 334 15.24 13.85 5.46
N ASP A 335 16.40 13.25 5.28
CA ASP A 335 17.72 13.79 5.64
C ASP A 335 18.59 13.92 4.39
N ALA A 336 18.90 15.17 4.03
CA ALA A 336 19.70 15.48 2.87
C ALA A 336 21.11 14.87 2.94
N ALA A 337 21.71 14.70 4.12
CA ALA A 337 23.02 14.10 4.27
C ALA A 337 22.98 12.59 4.01
N ARG A 338 21.90 11.89 4.38
CA ARG A 338 21.68 10.48 3.99
C ARG A 338 21.51 10.36 2.48
N GLY A 339 20.71 11.23 1.87
CA GLY A 339 20.52 11.27 0.42
C GLY A 339 21.85 11.45 -0.33
N ARG A 340 22.69 12.41 0.12
CA ARG A 340 24.00 12.64 -0.48
C ARG A 340 24.93 11.43 -0.34
N ARG A 341 24.96 10.79 0.84
CA ARG A 341 25.75 9.56 1.05
C ARG A 341 25.30 8.42 0.14
N LEU A 342 23.99 8.23 -0.02
CA LEU A 342 23.42 7.21 -0.91
C LEU A 342 23.89 7.39 -2.35
N CYS A 343 23.97 8.63 -2.83
CA CYS A 343 24.35 8.95 -4.20
C CYS A 343 25.86 9.17 -4.41
N GLY A 344 26.67 9.23 -3.35
CA GLY A 344 28.10 9.59 -3.44
C GLY A 344 28.32 11.06 -3.80
N PHE A 345 27.40 11.92 -3.36
CA PHE A 345 27.27 13.32 -3.78
C PHE A 345 27.91 14.27 -2.77
N SER A 346 28.48 15.37 -3.28
CA SER A 346 29.04 16.44 -2.45
C SER A 346 27.99 17.53 -2.16
N ALA A 347 28.31 18.44 -1.25
CA ALA A 347 27.50 19.65 -1.01
C ALA A 347 27.85 20.82 -1.93
N GLY A 348 28.81 20.66 -2.86
CA GLY A 348 29.36 21.73 -3.69
C GLY A 348 28.53 22.10 -4.92
N LYS A 349 27.55 21.28 -5.30
CA LYS A 349 26.63 21.55 -6.41
C LYS A 349 25.17 21.26 -6.00
N PRO A 350 24.19 22.00 -6.52
CA PRO A 350 22.77 21.71 -6.32
C PRO A 350 22.40 20.34 -6.92
N VAL A 351 21.41 19.69 -6.33
CA VAL A 351 20.87 18.40 -6.75
C VAL A 351 19.58 18.60 -7.55
N LEU A 352 19.57 18.08 -8.78
CA LEU A 352 18.37 17.92 -9.60
C LEU A 352 17.84 16.50 -9.43
N LEU A 353 16.60 16.37 -8.97
CA LEU A 353 15.87 15.09 -8.98
C LEU A 353 15.00 14.99 -10.23
N VAL A 354 15.15 13.90 -10.98
CA VAL A 354 14.33 13.58 -12.14
C VAL A 354 13.44 12.38 -11.81
N MET A 355 12.13 12.52 -12.01
CA MET A 355 11.16 11.44 -11.80
C MET A 355 10.06 11.37 -12.87
N GLY A 356 10.00 10.24 -13.58
CA GLY A 356 9.03 10.01 -14.66
C GLY A 356 7.65 9.50 -14.19
N GLY A 357 7.37 9.47 -12.89
CA GLY A 357 6.23 8.74 -12.31
C GLY A 357 6.54 7.26 -12.05
N SER A 358 5.57 6.49 -11.55
CA SER A 358 5.79 5.11 -11.06
C SER A 358 6.30 4.12 -12.11
N LEU A 359 5.97 4.32 -13.38
CA LEU A 359 6.44 3.48 -14.50
C LEU A 359 7.71 4.04 -15.17
N GLY A 360 8.18 5.21 -14.76
CA GLY A 360 9.18 5.99 -15.49
C GLY A 360 8.63 6.60 -16.78
N SER A 361 9.48 7.34 -17.48
CA SER A 361 9.11 8.08 -18.69
C SER A 361 10.25 8.03 -19.70
N ARG A 362 10.09 7.25 -20.79
CA ARG A 362 11.13 7.14 -21.83
C ARG A 362 11.53 8.50 -22.41
N ARG A 363 10.56 9.36 -22.71
CA ARG A 363 10.80 10.71 -23.24
C ARG A 363 11.63 11.58 -22.30
N ILE A 364 11.31 11.57 -21.00
CA ILE A 364 12.11 12.30 -19.99
C ILE A 364 13.50 11.66 -19.87
N ASN A 365 13.56 10.33 -19.84
CA ASN A 365 14.81 9.61 -19.69
C ASN A 365 15.78 9.93 -20.84
N GLU A 366 15.28 9.96 -22.08
CA GLU A 366 16.05 10.28 -23.28
C GLU A 366 16.53 11.74 -23.27
N ALA A 367 15.63 12.70 -23.02
CA ALA A 367 15.98 14.12 -22.99
C ALA A 367 17.01 14.45 -21.90
N VAL A 368 16.89 13.83 -20.71
CA VAL A 368 17.85 14.01 -19.61
C VAL A 368 19.21 13.41 -19.94
N ARG A 369 19.25 12.26 -20.62
CA ARG A 369 20.52 11.64 -21.05
C ARG A 369 21.22 12.48 -22.11
N GLU A 370 20.46 13.02 -23.06
CA GLU A 370 21.00 13.90 -24.09
C GLU A 370 21.54 15.21 -23.51
N ALA A 371 20.85 15.78 -22.52
CA ALA A 371 21.28 17.01 -21.82
C ALA A 371 22.32 16.76 -20.71
N LEU A 372 22.67 15.50 -20.41
CA LEU A 372 23.42 15.14 -19.21
C LEU A 372 24.79 15.85 -19.09
N PRO A 373 25.61 15.98 -20.16
CA PRO A 373 26.89 16.67 -20.06
C PRO A 373 26.75 18.11 -19.53
N GLN A 374 25.81 18.87 -20.09
CA GLN A 374 25.53 20.25 -19.68
C GLN A 374 24.87 20.32 -18.29
N LEU A 375 23.99 19.35 -17.96
CA LEU A 375 23.40 19.29 -16.63
C LEU A 375 24.48 19.08 -15.55
N LEU A 376 25.49 18.23 -15.80
CA LEU A 376 26.55 17.92 -14.83
C LEU A 376 27.54 19.07 -14.61
N GLU A 377 27.57 20.07 -15.50
CA GLU A 377 28.32 21.30 -15.27
C GLU A 377 27.77 22.05 -14.04
N GLN A 378 26.44 22.09 -13.91
CA GLN A 378 25.74 22.88 -12.89
C GLN A 378 25.20 22.05 -11.72
N TYR A 379 24.74 20.82 -11.97
CA TYR A 379 24.01 19.99 -11.03
C TYR A 379 24.72 18.67 -10.73
N GLN A 380 24.34 18.08 -9.60
CA GLN A 380 24.38 16.64 -9.40
C GLN A 380 22.97 16.09 -9.67
N VAL A 381 22.82 15.03 -10.45
CA VAL A 381 21.54 14.56 -10.96
C VAL A 381 21.19 13.19 -10.38
N VAL A 382 20.07 13.10 -9.65
CA VAL A 382 19.43 11.84 -9.29
C VAL A 382 18.31 11.55 -10.29
N HIS A 383 18.34 10.39 -10.94
CA HIS A 383 17.42 10.04 -12.00
C HIS A 383 16.66 8.76 -11.71
N LEU A 384 15.36 8.89 -11.41
CA LEU A 384 14.44 7.76 -11.26
C LEU A 384 13.87 7.37 -12.63
N CYS A 385 14.56 6.46 -13.32
CA CYS A 385 14.27 6.10 -14.70
C CYS A 385 12.99 5.24 -14.86
N GLY A 386 12.54 4.56 -13.79
CA GLY A 386 11.48 3.57 -13.84
C GLY A 386 12.00 2.15 -14.09
N LYS A 387 11.18 1.17 -13.72
CA LYS A 387 11.49 -0.27 -13.83
C LYS A 387 11.83 -0.66 -15.27
N GLY A 388 12.98 -1.32 -15.46
CA GLY A 388 13.48 -1.78 -16.75
C GLY A 388 13.95 -0.66 -17.68
N GLN A 389 14.19 0.55 -17.17
CA GLN A 389 14.60 1.69 -17.99
C GLN A 389 15.96 2.28 -17.60
N LEU A 390 16.74 1.58 -16.77
CA LEU A 390 18.14 1.98 -16.54
C LEU A 390 18.94 1.91 -17.84
N PRO A 391 19.91 2.82 -18.05
CA PRO A 391 20.76 2.79 -19.23
C PRO A 391 21.63 1.53 -19.23
N GLU A 392 21.67 0.81 -20.36
CA GLU A 392 22.63 -0.26 -20.59
C GLU A 392 24.03 0.32 -20.84
N GLY A 393 25.06 -0.18 -20.15
CA GLY A 393 26.47 0.13 -20.45
C GLY A 393 26.99 1.53 -20.08
N SER A 394 26.15 2.47 -19.61
CA SER A 394 26.61 3.72 -18.98
C SER A 394 27.03 3.44 -17.54
N PRO A 395 28.03 4.13 -16.94
CA PRO A 395 28.26 3.97 -15.53
C PRO A 395 27.01 4.51 -14.83
N VAL A 396 26.15 3.59 -14.38
CA VAL A 396 24.96 3.86 -13.57
C VAL A 396 25.32 4.75 -12.36
N ASN A 397 26.62 4.84 -12.05
CA ASN A 397 27.27 5.30 -10.84
C ASN A 397 28.76 5.69 -11.10
N ASP A 398 29.10 6.65 -11.98
CA ASP A 398 30.52 7.05 -12.16
C ASP A 398 31.09 7.88 -10.99
N GLY A 399 30.23 8.39 -10.11
CA GLY A 399 30.64 9.29 -9.03
C GLY A 399 30.87 10.73 -9.49
N ALA A 400 30.74 11.03 -10.79
CA ALA A 400 30.90 12.35 -11.40
C ALA A 400 29.61 13.18 -11.39
N GLY A 401 28.76 12.96 -10.38
CA GLY A 401 27.54 13.74 -10.16
C GLY A 401 26.27 13.18 -10.81
N TYR A 402 26.26 12.00 -11.44
CA TYR A 402 25.04 11.34 -11.91
C TYR A 402 24.75 10.05 -11.13
N ARG A 403 23.48 9.85 -10.74
CA ARG A 403 23.02 8.63 -10.08
C ARG A 403 21.65 8.20 -10.60
N ALA A 404 21.57 7.02 -11.21
CA ALA A 404 20.31 6.50 -11.74
C ALA A 404 19.77 5.34 -10.88
N PHE A 405 18.46 5.36 -10.64
CA PHE A 405 17.72 4.29 -9.96
C PHE A 405 16.51 3.88 -10.79
N GLU A 406 16.11 2.62 -10.72
CA GLU A 406 14.80 2.22 -11.27
C GLU A 406 13.66 2.84 -10.47
N TYR A 407 13.78 2.79 -9.14
CA TYR A 407 12.76 3.23 -8.20
C TYR A 407 13.39 3.40 -6.81
N LEU A 408 12.89 4.37 -6.04
CA LEU A 408 13.21 4.55 -4.62
C LEU A 408 11.92 4.57 -3.82
N SER A 409 11.92 3.89 -2.66
CA SER A 409 10.79 3.85 -1.75
C SER A 409 11.19 4.45 -0.40
N GLU A 410 11.99 3.70 0.37
CA GLU A 410 12.41 4.09 1.72
C GLU A 410 13.37 5.28 1.70
N GLU A 411 14.19 5.40 0.65
CA GLU A 411 15.19 6.45 0.49
C GLU A 411 14.66 7.71 -0.20
N LEU A 412 13.44 7.66 -0.76
CA LEU A 412 12.85 8.79 -1.47
C LEU A 412 12.75 10.06 -0.60
N PRO A 413 12.35 10.01 0.70
CA PRO A 413 12.38 11.18 1.58
C PRO A 413 13.75 11.85 1.63
N ASP A 414 14.82 11.07 1.78
CA ASP A 414 16.19 11.59 1.89
C ASP A 414 16.67 12.22 0.57
N VAL A 415 16.31 11.60 -0.56
CA VAL A 415 16.61 12.13 -1.89
C VAL A 415 15.84 13.43 -2.16
N LEU A 416 14.56 13.48 -1.81
CA LEU A 416 13.77 14.70 -1.91
C LEU A 416 14.32 15.80 -0.99
N ALA A 417 14.73 15.46 0.23
CA ALA A 417 15.30 16.43 1.18
C ALA A 417 16.52 17.15 0.60
N MET A 418 17.43 16.43 -0.07
CA MET A 418 18.59 17.05 -0.70
C MET A 418 18.33 17.72 -2.05
N ALA A 419 17.21 17.43 -2.74
CA ALA A 419 16.94 18.00 -4.05
C ALA A 419 16.65 19.50 -3.96
N GLU A 420 17.32 20.31 -4.79
CA GLU A 420 17.06 21.74 -4.91
C GLU A 420 15.94 22.02 -5.92
N LEU A 421 15.94 21.29 -7.04
CA LEU A 421 14.95 21.33 -8.11
C LEU A 421 14.44 19.92 -8.43
N VAL A 422 13.20 19.83 -8.94
CA VAL A 422 12.61 18.55 -9.37
C VAL A 422 12.04 18.64 -10.78
N LEU A 423 12.47 17.75 -11.68
CA LEU A 423 11.82 17.49 -12.96
C LEU A 423 10.86 16.31 -12.79
N SER A 424 9.56 16.53 -12.99
CA SER A 424 8.55 15.50 -12.74
C SER A 424 7.42 15.46 -13.77
N ARG A 425 6.72 14.32 -13.85
CA ARG A 425 5.34 14.28 -14.36
C ARG A 425 4.39 15.06 -13.45
N ALA A 426 3.25 15.47 -13.99
CA ALA A 426 2.24 16.25 -13.27
C ALA A 426 1.11 15.38 -12.65
N GLY A 427 1.48 14.26 -12.03
CA GLY A 427 0.52 13.46 -11.25
C GLY A 427 0.15 14.18 -9.96
N SER A 428 -1.15 14.23 -9.62
CA SER A 428 -1.66 15.02 -8.48
C SER A 428 -0.91 14.75 -7.17
N ASN A 429 -0.79 13.48 -6.75
CA ASN A 429 -0.06 13.14 -5.52
C ASN A 429 1.38 13.67 -5.53
N ALA A 430 2.12 13.48 -6.62
CA ALA A 430 3.51 13.91 -6.70
C ALA A 430 3.65 15.43 -6.61
N ILE A 431 2.85 16.20 -7.34
CA ILE A 431 3.00 17.67 -7.34
C ILE A 431 2.60 18.29 -6.00
N PHE A 432 1.63 17.71 -5.28
CA PHE A 432 1.31 18.14 -3.92
C PHE A 432 2.35 17.73 -2.88
N GLU A 433 2.98 16.56 -3.04
CA GLU A 433 4.13 16.17 -2.22
C GLU A 433 5.30 17.15 -2.41
N LEU A 434 5.59 17.54 -3.66
CA LEU A 434 6.62 18.54 -3.97
C LEU A 434 6.26 19.93 -3.44
N LEU A 435 4.98 20.32 -3.49
CA LEU A 435 4.47 21.57 -2.91
C LEU A 435 4.69 21.60 -1.39
N ALA A 436 4.29 20.55 -0.68
CA ALA A 436 4.47 20.45 0.76
C ALA A 436 5.94 20.47 1.19
N LEU A 437 6.83 19.90 0.36
CA LEU A 437 8.28 19.93 0.55
C LEU A 437 8.94 21.21 0.02
N ARG A 438 8.16 22.14 -0.55
CA ARG A 438 8.61 23.40 -1.15
C ARG A 438 9.73 23.20 -2.16
N LYS A 439 9.55 22.24 -3.07
CA LYS A 439 10.50 21.88 -4.12
C LYS A 439 10.10 22.56 -5.43
N PRO A 440 10.83 23.61 -5.87
CA PRO A 440 10.65 24.18 -7.20
C PRO A 440 10.70 23.10 -8.26
N MET A 441 9.70 23.08 -9.13
CA MET A 441 9.47 21.94 -10.02
C MET A 441 9.23 22.37 -11.47
N LEU A 442 9.88 21.64 -12.38
CA LEU A 442 9.59 21.65 -13.81
C LEU A 442 8.70 20.44 -14.11
N LEU A 443 7.47 20.71 -14.56
CA LEU A 443 6.50 19.67 -14.87
C LEU A 443 6.44 19.38 -16.36
N VAL A 444 6.55 18.10 -16.71
CA VAL A 444 6.35 17.59 -18.07
C VAL A 444 5.10 16.69 -18.10
N PRO A 445 3.89 17.25 -18.22
CA PRO A 445 2.65 16.47 -18.17
C PRO A 445 2.55 15.46 -19.31
N LEU A 446 1.80 14.37 -19.08
CA LEU A 446 1.44 13.44 -20.16
C LEU A 446 0.52 14.11 -21.18
N THR A 447 0.76 13.80 -22.45
CA THR A 447 -0.04 14.28 -23.59
C THR A 447 -1.49 13.76 -23.55
N LEU A 448 -2.37 14.36 -24.36
CA LEU A 448 -3.73 13.86 -24.60
C LEU A 448 -3.76 12.50 -25.32
N ALA A 449 -2.67 12.11 -25.99
CA ALA A 449 -2.55 10.80 -26.62
C ALA A 449 -2.29 9.69 -25.59
N GLN A 450 -1.61 10.00 -24.48
CA GLN A 450 -1.24 9.04 -23.44
C GLN A 450 -2.24 9.02 -22.27
N SER A 451 -2.90 10.14 -22.01
CA SER A 451 -3.81 10.32 -20.88
C SER A 451 -5.13 10.94 -21.34
N ARG A 452 -6.02 11.25 -20.39
CA ARG A 452 -7.24 12.02 -20.66
C ARG A 452 -7.03 13.54 -20.52
N GLY A 453 -5.78 13.96 -20.34
CA GLY A 453 -5.39 15.35 -20.05
C GLY A 453 -5.63 15.76 -18.61
N ASP A 454 -5.65 14.82 -17.67
CA ASP A 454 -5.67 15.12 -16.24
C ASP A 454 -4.34 15.74 -15.79
N GLN A 455 -3.20 15.17 -16.20
CA GLN A 455 -1.89 15.77 -15.90
C GLN A 455 -1.70 17.16 -16.50
N LEU A 456 -2.19 17.41 -17.72
CA LEU A 456 -2.14 18.74 -18.34
C LEU A 456 -2.89 19.78 -17.50
N ARG A 457 -4.06 19.42 -16.96
CA ARG A 457 -4.87 20.32 -16.14
C ARG A 457 -4.31 20.51 -14.73
N ASN A 458 -3.76 19.45 -14.14
CA ASN A 458 -3.05 19.55 -12.87
C ASN A 458 -1.84 20.49 -12.98
N ALA A 459 -1.04 20.34 -14.05
CA ALA A 459 0.09 21.22 -14.34
C ALA A 459 -0.36 22.67 -14.58
N ALA A 460 -1.41 22.88 -15.38
CA ALA A 460 -1.94 24.21 -15.66
C ALA A 460 -2.47 24.92 -14.39
N SER A 461 -3.12 24.19 -13.49
CA SER A 461 -3.57 24.74 -12.19
C SER A 461 -2.38 25.21 -11.34
N PHE A 462 -1.33 24.39 -11.23
CA PHE A 462 -0.11 24.76 -10.50
C PHE A 462 0.65 25.93 -11.15
N GLU A 463 0.72 25.97 -12.48
CA GLU A 463 1.38 27.05 -13.22
C GLU A 463 0.62 28.37 -13.07
N GLN A 464 -0.71 28.35 -13.16
CA GLN A 464 -1.56 29.53 -12.94
C GLN A 464 -1.43 30.07 -11.51
N ALA A 465 -1.25 29.19 -10.53
CA ALA A 465 -0.96 29.56 -9.15
C ALA A 465 0.51 30.02 -8.93
N GLY A 466 1.35 30.01 -9.97
CA GLY A 466 2.77 30.37 -9.88
C GLY A 466 3.62 29.39 -9.09
N LEU A 467 3.20 28.12 -8.97
CA LEU A 467 3.84 27.09 -8.15
C LEU A 467 4.81 26.19 -8.93
N CYS A 468 4.77 26.21 -10.26
CA CYS A 468 5.70 25.44 -11.08
C CYS A 468 5.99 26.14 -12.41
N ARG A 469 6.94 25.57 -13.16
CA ARG A 469 7.09 25.81 -14.59
C ARG A 469 6.63 24.57 -15.35
N VAL A 470 5.97 24.74 -16.49
CA VAL A 470 5.56 23.61 -17.35
C VAL A 470 6.37 23.59 -18.63
N LEU A 471 6.72 22.39 -19.09
CA LEU A 471 7.28 22.12 -20.42
C LEU A 471 6.45 21.00 -21.05
N GLN A 472 5.80 21.27 -22.17
CA GLN A 472 4.97 20.25 -22.83
C GLN A 472 5.86 19.11 -23.34
N GLU A 473 5.40 17.86 -23.24
CA GLU A 473 6.19 16.70 -23.67
C GLU A 473 6.54 16.77 -25.17
N GLU A 474 5.63 17.30 -25.98
CA GLU A 474 5.82 17.49 -27.41
C GLU A 474 6.98 18.45 -27.74
N GLU A 475 7.31 19.34 -26.81
CA GLU A 475 8.38 20.34 -26.93
C GLU A 475 9.64 19.91 -26.18
N LEU A 476 9.64 18.74 -25.52
CA LEU A 476 10.74 18.27 -24.70
C LEU A 476 11.92 17.83 -25.59
N THR A 477 12.96 18.65 -25.56
CA THR A 477 14.29 18.39 -26.16
C THR A 477 15.36 18.67 -25.13
N ALA A 478 16.61 18.26 -25.37
CA ALA A 478 17.72 18.62 -24.48
C ALA A 478 17.87 20.15 -24.32
N ALA A 479 17.71 20.91 -25.41
CA ALA A 479 17.82 22.37 -25.40
C ALA A 479 16.70 23.03 -24.59
N SER A 480 15.43 22.70 -24.86
CA SER A 480 14.29 23.26 -24.12
C SER A 480 14.28 22.84 -22.66
N LEU A 481 14.75 21.62 -22.34
CA LEU A 481 14.94 21.19 -20.95
C LEU A 481 15.93 22.09 -20.21
N LEU A 482 17.11 22.33 -20.78
CA LEU A 482 18.14 23.18 -20.18
C LEU A 482 17.66 24.62 -20.00
N GLU A 483 16.96 25.18 -20.99
CA GLU A 483 16.37 26.52 -20.92
C GLU A 483 15.37 26.63 -19.75
N HIS A 484 14.40 25.71 -19.68
CA HIS A 484 13.38 25.73 -18.64
C HIS A 484 13.98 25.52 -17.24
N LEU A 485 15.01 24.68 -17.10
CA LEU A 485 15.71 24.50 -15.83
C LEU A 485 16.50 25.75 -15.42
N SER A 486 17.14 26.45 -16.36
CA SER A 486 17.84 27.71 -16.09
C SER A 486 16.88 28.76 -15.52
N VAL A 487 15.72 28.95 -16.18
CA VAL A 487 14.71 29.91 -15.71
C VAL A 487 14.15 29.50 -14.34
N LEU A 488 13.90 28.20 -14.13
CA LEU A 488 13.42 27.70 -12.85
C LEU A 488 14.45 27.93 -11.72
N GLU A 489 15.74 27.74 -12.00
CA GLU A 489 16.83 27.97 -11.05
C GLU A 489 16.95 29.45 -10.67
N GLU A 490 16.84 30.35 -11.65
CA GLU A 490 16.83 31.80 -11.42
C GLU A 490 15.64 32.25 -10.55
N GLN A 491 14.47 31.63 -10.73
CA GLN A 491 13.22 31.99 -10.04
C GLN A 491 12.93 31.13 -8.80
N LYS A 492 13.85 30.25 -8.39
CA LYS A 492 13.58 29.23 -7.36
C LYS A 492 13.18 29.80 -6.00
N ALA A 493 13.68 30.98 -5.65
CA ALA A 493 13.34 31.67 -4.40
C ALA A 493 11.87 32.10 -4.39
N ASP A 494 11.43 32.78 -5.46
CA ASP A 494 10.05 33.23 -5.64
C ASP A 494 9.06 32.06 -5.65
N TYR A 495 9.43 30.95 -6.30
CA TYR A 495 8.63 29.72 -6.25
C TYR A 495 8.50 29.20 -4.82
N ARG A 496 9.59 29.14 -4.04
CA ARG A 496 9.56 28.67 -2.65
C ARG A 496 8.72 29.57 -1.74
N GLU A 497 8.73 30.88 -1.96
CA GLU A 497 7.89 31.83 -1.23
C GLU A 497 6.40 31.56 -1.50
N ARG A 498 6.00 31.51 -2.79
CA ARG A 498 4.61 31.17 -3.17
C ARG A 498 4.17 29.79 -2.66
N MET A 499 5.07 28.81 -2.67
CA MET A 499 4.81 27.48 -2.12
C MET A 499 4.62 27.49 -0.61
N ALA A 500 5.26 28.39 0.13
CA ALA A 500 5.09 28.49 1.57
C ALA A 500 3.66 28.93 1.94
N ASP A 501 3.09 29.84 1.16
CA ASP A 501 1.71 30.33 1.35
C ASP A 501 0.66 29.34 0.86
N ALA A 502 0.99 28.53 -0.15
CA ALA A 502 0.08 27.56 -0.76
C ALA A 502 0.18 26.14 -0.16
N ALA A 503 1.03 25.92 0.85
CA ALA A 503 1.25 24.60 1.42
C ALA A 503 -0.06 24.01 1.99
N PRO A 504 -0.46 22.80 1.58
CA PRO A 504 -1.73 22.23 1.99
C PRO A 504 -1.74 21.91 3.49
N ALA A 505 -2.82 22.26 4.17
CA ALA A 505 -3.11 21.73 5.50
C ALA A 505 -3.37 20.21 5.40
N ASP A 506 -3.13 19.47 6.48
CA ASP A 506 -3.47 18.05 6.53
C ASP A 506 -4.98 17.86 6.31
N PRO A 507 -5.42 17.15 5.25
CA PRO A 507 -6.83 16.95 4.97
C PRO A 507 -7.51 15.98 5.94
N LEU A 508 -6.77 15.15 6.68
CA LEU A 508 -7.35 14.05 7.46
C LEU A 508 -8.35 14.50 8.55
N PRO A 509 -8.08 15.54 9.36
CA PRO A 509 -9.06 16.03 10.33
C PRO A 509 -10.35 16.52 9.68
N LEU A 510 -10.25 17.22 8.55
CA LEU A 510 -11.41 17.70 7.79
C LEU A 510 -12.21 16.53 7.21
N LEU A 511 -11.54 15.57 6.56
CA LEU A 511 -12.18 14.37 6.02
C LEU A 511 -12.89 13.55 7.11
N ARG A 512 -12.25 13.36 8.28
CA ARG A 512 -12.87 12.70 9.44
C ARG A 512 -14.09 13.45 9.94
N GLY A 513 -14.03 14.78 10.00
CA GLY A 513 -15.18 15.63 10.36
C GLY A 513 -16.38 15.46 9.41
N ILE A 514 -16.13 15.44 8.10
CA ILE A 514 -17.17 15.22 7.07
C ILE A 514 -17.77 13.82 7.18
N ILE A 515 -16.93 12.80 7.42
CA ILE A 515 -17.36 11.41 7.67
C ILE A 515 -18.29 11.35 8.89
N ASP A 516 -17.91 12.00 9.98
CA ASP A 516 -18.68 12.08 11.22
C ASP A 516 -20.02 12.80 11.03
N GLN A 517 -20.04 13.88 10.23
CA GLN A 517 -21.24 14.63 9.92
C GLN A 517 -22.21 13.82 9.05
N ALA A 518 -21.69 13.15 8.02
CA ALA A 518 -22.50 12.33 7.12
C ALA A 518 -23.14 11.14 7.84
N ALA A 519 -22.43 10.49 8.77
CA ALA A 519 -22.96 9.35 9.52
C ALA A 519 -24.08 9.70 10.54
N ARG A 520 -24.34 10.99 10.78
CA ARG A 520 -25.43 11.45 11.66
C ARG A 520 -26.73 11.75 10.89
N GLN A 521 -26.71 11.72 9.57
CA GLN A 521 -27.85 11.96 8.68
C GLN A 521 -28.58 10.66 8.39
#